data_AF-A0A7Y6PLP6-F1
#
_entry.id   AF-A0A7Y6PLP6-F1
#
_cell.length_a   1.000
_cell.length_b   1.000
_cell.length_c   1.000
_cell.angle_alpha   90.00
_cell.angle_beta   90.00
_cell.angle_gamma   90.00
#
_symmetry.space_group_name_H-M   'P 1'
#
loop_
_entity.id
_entity.type
_entity.pdbx_description
1 polymer ?
#
loop_
_entity_poly.entity_id
_entity_poly.type
_entity_poly.pdbx_seq_one_letter_code
_entity_poly.pdbx_strand_id
1 'polypeptide(L)'
;YTTDHYGAGIIDAPAAILKARASGGGWQLALGALMAGAVAASARRRGLGVKLGPSYLVGVLVGASGLFFLPYIAPAVSSLPVVHALTQGLPSWDLALLGPTGHGNALFFSALVPLGLLALGYGVPKLRAPLAGLAIGVAAHLAFFAVVPMTSVQYMPSAFGLEAMWLALNAVICLFLARLALQRR
;
A
#
# COMPACT_ATOMS: atom_id res chain seq x y z
N TYR A 1 -31.09 0.83 -33.23
CA TYR A 1 -30.44 0.45 -31.97
C TYR A 1 -31.04 1.30 -30.87
N THR A 2 -32.07 0.78 -30.20
CA THR A 2 -32.85 1.49 -29.19
C THR A 2 -32.19 1.35 -27.82
N THR A 3 -32.04 2.47 -27.13
CA THR A 3 -31.43 2.67 -25.80
C THR A 3 -32.17 1.98 -24.65
N ASP A 4 -33.32 1.35 -24.91
CA ASP A 4 -34.26 0.90 -23.87
C ASP A 4 -33.97 -0.49 -23.28
N HIS A 5 -33.08 -1.31 -23.88
CA HIS A 5 -32.78 -2.65 -23.37
C HIS A 5 -31.59 -2.73 -22.40
N TYR A 6 -30.76 -1.70 -22.32
CA TYR A 6 -29.57 -1.67 -21.46
C TYR A 6 -29.52 -0.33 -20.73
N GLY A 7 -30.23 -0.21 -19.61
CA GLY A 7 -30.39 1.08 -18.91
C GLY A 7 -29.08 1.86 -18.64
N ALA A 8 -27.97 1.17 -18.37
CA ALA A 8 -26.63 1.79 -18.20
C ALA A 8 -25.64 1.47 -19.34
N GLY A 9 -26.09 0.85 -20.42
CA GLY A 9 -25.25 0.33 -21.51
C GLY A 9 -24.60 -1.05 -21.21
N ILE A 10 -23.87 -1.57 -22.19
CA ILE A 10 -23.05 -2.79 -22.07
C ILE A 10 -21.81 -2.46 -21.22
N ILE A 11 -21.48 -3.34 -20.27
CA ILE A 11 -20.35 -3.13 -19.34
C ILE A 11 -19.02 -3.18 -20.11
N ASP A 12 -18.31 -2.04 -20.13
CA ASP A 12 -16.90 -1.98 -20.51
C ASP A 12 -16.05 -2.41 -19.30
N ALA A 13 -15.81 -3.72 -19.20
CA ALA A 13 -15.04 -4.29 -18.10
C ALA A 13 -13.61 -3.72 -18.00
N PRO A 14 -12.85 -3.54 -19.10
CA PRO A 14 -11.55 -2.87 -19.06
C PRO A 14 -11.60 -1.46 -18.47
N ALA A 15 -12.54 -0.61 -18.92
CA ALA A 15 -12.66 0.76 -18.43
C ALA A 15 -13.08 0.80 -16.96
N ALA A 16 -13.97 -0.10 -16.53
CA ALA A 16 -14.40 -0.22 -15.15
C ALA A 16 -13.24 -0.61 -14.22
N ILE A 17 -12.41 -1.59 -14.62
CA ILE A 17 -11.23 -2.04 -13.86
C ILE A 17 -10.20 -0.90 -13.75
N LEU A 18 -9.94 -0.20 -14.85
CA LEU A 18 -8.97 0.90 -14.89
C LEU A 18 -9.39 2.03 -13.91
N LYS A 19 -10.68 2.39 -13.92
CA LYS A 19 -11.26 3.41 -13.04
C LYS A 19 -11.22 2.97 -11.57
N ALA A 20 -11.55 1.72 -11.27
CA ALA A 20 -11.47 1.17 -9.91
C ALA A 20 -10.03 1.21 -9.38
N ARG A 21 -9.04 0.80 -10.18
CA ARG A 21 -7.61 0.87 -9.82
C ARG A 21 -7.16 2.30 -9.53
N ALA A 22 -7.53 3.26 -10.38
CA ALA A 22 -7.16 4.67 -10.16
C ALA A 22 -7.76 5.24 -8.88
N SER A 23 -9.04 4.96 -8.61
CA SER A 23 -9.69 5.44 -7.40
C SER A 23 -9.07 4.81 -6.15
N GLY A 24 -8.90 3.49 -6.12
CA GLY A 24 -8.28 2.79 -4.99
C GLY A 24 -6.83 3.23 -4.75
N GLY A 25 -6.00 3.23 -5.80
CA GLY A 25 -4.60 3.65 -5.71
C GLY A 25 -4.44 5.13 -5.33
N GLY A 26 -5.29 6.00 -5.86
CA GLY A 26 -5.30 7.42 -5.51
C GLY A 26 -5.61 7.67 -4.03
N TRP A 27 -6.63 7.01 -3.48
CA TRP A 27 -6.96 7.11 -2.06
C TRP A 27 -5.86 6.54 -1.15
N GLN A 28 -5.29 5.39 -1.51
CA GLN A 28 -4.17 4.79 -0.77
C GLN A 28 -2.96 5.73 -0.76
N LEU A 29 -2.60 6.33 -1.90
CA LEU A 29 -1.50 7.28 -1.98
C LEU A 29 -1.77 8.55 -1.17
N ALA A 30 -2.99 9.11 -1.26
CA ALA A 30 -3.38 10.29 -0.50
C ALA A 30 -3.28 10.03 1.02
N LEU A 31 -3.78 8.89 1.48
CA LEU A 31 -3.67 8.48 2.88
C LEU A 31 -2.20 8.26 3.29
N GLY A 32 -1.41 7.62 2.41
CA GLY A 32 0.02 7.44 2.60
C GLY A 32 0.78 8.76 2.75
N ALA A 33 0.51 9.73 1.87
CA ALA A 33 1.11 11.05 1.93
C ALA A 33 0.72 11.81 3.22
N LEU A 34 -0.55 11.72 3.63
CA LEU A 34 -1.04 12.32 4.87
C LEU A 34 -0.36 11.72 6.11
N MET A 35 -0.33 10.39 6.21
CA MET A 35 0.37 9.69 7.29
C MET A 35 1.87 9.98 7.29
N ALA A 36 2.49 10.03 6.11
CA ALA A 36 3.90 10.35 5.95
C ALA A 36 4.24 11.77 6.41
N GLY A 37 3.38 12.74 6.09
CA GLY A 37 3.48 14.11 6.61
C GLY A 37 3.34 14.16 8.13
N ALA A 38 2.35 13.48 8.69
CA ALA A 38 2.10 13.45 10.13
C ALA A 38 3.27 12.81 10.91
N VAL A 39 3.79 11.66 10.44
CA VAL A 39 4.95 10.99 11.06
C VAL A 39 6.21 11.83 10.92
N ALA A 40 6.47 12.42 9.75
CA ALA A 40 7.61 13.31 9.55
C ALA A 40 7.55 14.56 10.45
N ALA A 41 6.38 15.19 10.57
CA ALA A 41 6.17 16.35 11.44
C ALA A 41 6.37 15.99 12.91
N SER A 42 5.82 14.85 13.35
CA SER A 42 5.99 14.32 14.70
C SER A 42 7.46 14.00 15.03
N ALA A 43 8.18 13.36 14.10
CA ALA A 43 9.58 13.00 14.28
C ALA A 43 10.51 14.22 14.25
N ARG A 44 10.22 15.24 13.42
CA ARG A 44 10.97 16.51 13.38
C ARG A 44 10.98 17.22 14.73
N ARG A 45 9.85 17.23 15.46
CA ARG A 45 9.76 17.83 16.80
C ARG A 45 10.71 17.20 17.82
N ARG A 46 11.14 15.96 17.60
CA ARG A 46 12.03 15.20 18.51
C ARG A 46 13.47 15.07 17.97
N GLY A 47 13.76 15.68 16.82
CA GLY A 47 15.03 15.52 16.11
C GLY A 47 15.05 14.28 15.21
N LEU A 48 15.18 14.51 13.90
CA LEU A 48 15.34 13.42 12.93
C LEU A 48 16.75 12.83 13.00
N GLY A 49 16.84 11.51 13.02
CA GLY A 49 18.11 10.78 12.86
C GLY A 49 18.57 10.65 11.41
N VAL A 50 17.75 11.07 10.44
CA VAL A 50 17.97 10.87 9.00
C VAL A 50 17.46 12.06 8.19
N LYS A 51 18.06 12.29 7.01
CA LYS A 51 17.58 13.30 6.05
C LYS A 51 16.38 12.73 5.29
N LEU A 52 15.21 13.35 5.45
CA LEU A 52 14.05 13.06 4.63
C LEU A 52 14.24 13.67 3.24
N GLY A 53 14.04 12.88 2.20
CA GLY A 53 14.17 13.30 0.80
C GLY A 53 13.27 12.48 -0.12
N PRO A 54 13.48 12.54 -1.44
CA PRO A 54 12.63 11.84 -2.41
C PRO A 54 12.52 10.33 -2.15
N SER A 55 13.57 9.70 -1.61
CA SER A 55 13.56 8.27 -1.26
C SER A 55 12.49 7.91 -0.22
N TYR A 56 12.17 8.80 0.71
CA TYR A 56 11.07 8.61 1.66
C TYR A 56 9.73 8.53 0.94
N LEU A 57 9.47 9.42 -0.02
CA LEU A 57 8.24 9.43 -0.80
C LEU A 57 8.14 8.23 -1.75
N VAL A 58 9.27 7.79 -2.32
CA VAL A 58 9.31 6.54 -3.11
C VAL A 58 8.91 5.35 -2.24
N GLY A 59 9.39 5.27 -1.00
CA GLY A 59 8.95 4.27 -0.05
C GLY A 59 7.43 4.31 0.17
N VAL A 60 6.88 5.49 0.44
CA VAL A 60 5.42 5.68 0.63
C VAL A 60 4.65 5.23 -0.60
N LEU A 61 5.08 5.63 -1.80
CA LEU A 61 4.45 5.25 -3.06
C LEU A 61 4.42 3.73 -3.24
N VAL A 62 5.55 3.05 -3.05
CA VAL A 62 5.66 1.59 -3.18
C VAL A 62 4.81 0.87 -2.13
N GLY A 63 4.83 1.33 -0.89
CA GLY A 63 4.06 0.70 0.19
C GLY A 63 2.55 0.90 0.04
N ALA A 64 2.11 2.09 -0.38
CA ALA A 64 0.70 2.47 -0.38
C ALA A 64 -0.02 1.98 -1.64
N SER A 65 0.40 2.44 -2.82
CA SER A 65 -0.38 2.31 -4.06
C SER A 65 0.38 1.69 -5.22
N GLY A 66 1.72 1.64 -5.13
CA GLY A 66 2.56 1.45 -6.30
C GLY A 66 2.37 2.56 -7.34
N LEU A 67 2.80 2.27 -8.56
CA LEU A 67 2.61 3.07 -9.78
C LEU A 67 1.21 2.82 -10.36
N PHE A 68 0.16 3.04 -9.57
CA PHE A 68 -1.24 2.77 -9.94
C PHE A 68 -1.70 3.48 -11.24
N PHE A 69 -1.03 4.56 -11.61
CA PHE A 69 -1.28 5.34 -12.82
C PHE A 69 -0.59 4.77 -14.07
N LEU A 70 0.35 3.84 -13.92
CA LEU A 70 1.12 3.28 -15.03
C LEU A 70 0.25 2.63 -16.13
N PRO A 71 -0.85 1.92 -15.83
CA PRO A 71 -1.77 1.39 -16.85
C PRO A 71 -2.39 2.46 -17.76
N TYR A 72 -2.47 3.73 -17.33
CA TYR A 72 -2.98 4.83 -18.15
C TYR A 72 -1.97 5.33 -19.18
N ILE A 73 -0.67 5.20 -18.87
CA ILE A 73 0.42 5.77 -19.67
C ILE A 73 1.04 4.69 -20.57
N ALA A 74 1.20 3.48 -20.05
CA ALA A 74 1.87 2.37 -20.71
C ALA A 74 1.11 1.05 -20.49
N PRO A 75 -0.11 0.90 -21.03
CA PRO A 75 -0.98 -0.26 -20.80
C PRO A 75 -0.30 -1.58 -21.19
N ALA A 76 0.38 -1.63 -22.34
CA ALA A 76 1.07 -2.82 -22.82
C ALA A 76 2.24 -3.28 -21.92
N VAL A 77 2.91 -2.34 -21.24
CA VAL A 77 4.02 -2.66 -20.33
C VAL A 77 3.48 -3.05 -18.96
N SER A 78 2.36 -2.45 -18.54
CA SER A 78 1.72 -2.71 -17.25
C SER A 78 1.13 -4.12 -17.08
N SER A 79 0.97 -4.87 -18.18
CA SER A 79 0.53 -6.26 -18.17
C SER A 79 1.66 -7.26 -17.92
N LEU A 80 2.93 -6.85 -18.02
CA LEU A 80 4.08 -7.71 -17.69
C LEU A 80 4.05 -8.05 -16.19
N PRO A 81 4.29 -9.32 -15.77
CA PRO A 81 4.07 -9.75 -14.38
C PRO A 81 4.76 -8.88 -13.32
N VAL A 82 6.03 -8.52 -13.55
CA VAL A 82 6.81 -7.69 -12.62
C VAL A 82 6.27 -6.26 -12.58
N VAL A 83 5.94 -5.69 -13.74
CA VAL A 83 5.42 -4.33 -13.82
C VAL A 83 4.01 -4.25 -13.24
N HIS A 84 3.22 -5.31 -13.40
CA HIS A 84 1.90 -5.43 -12.80
C HIS A 84 1.95 -5.30 -11.28
N ALA A 85 2.87 -6.01 -10.63
CA ALA A 85 3.10 -5.88 -9.19
C ALA A 85 3.44 -4.43 -8.82
N LEU A 86 4.30 -3.77 -9.61
CA LEU A 86 4.65 -2.37 -9.38
C LEU A 86 3.47 -1.40 -9.53
N THR A 87 2.36 -1.78 -10.18
CA THR A 87 1.14 -0.96 -10.25
C THR A 87 0.29 -1.02 -8.98
N GLN A 88 0.70 -1.83 -8.00
CA GLN A 88 -0.02 -2.06 -6.76
C GLN A 88 0.87 -1.77 -5.56
N GLY A 89 0.25 -1.44 -4.43
CA GLY A 89 0.97 -1.32 -3.16
C GLY A 89 1.57 -2.67 -2.74
N LEU A 90 2.69 -2.62 -2.02
CA LEU A 90 3.43 -3.81 -1.59
C LEU A 90 2.55 -4.92 -0.96
N PRO A 91 1.53 -4.64 -0.13
CA PRO A 91 0.69 -5.71 0.44
C PRO A 91 -0.11 -6.49 -0.61
N SER A 92 -0.40 -5.88 -1.76
CA SER A 92 -1.10 -6.53 -2.88
C SER A 92 -0.15 -7.27 -3.84
N TRP A 93 1.16 -7.31 -3.58
CA TRP A 93 2.10 -8.08 -4.41
C TRP A 93 1.88 -9.59 -4.30
N ASP A 94 1.13 -10.04 -3.30
CA ASP A 94 0.64 -11.41 -3.20
C ASP A 94 -0.12 -11.85 -4.46
N LEU A 95 -0.86 -10.95 -5.12
CA LEU A 95 -1.56 -11.24 -6.36
C LEU A 95 -0.59 -11.66 -7.48
N ALA A 96 0.55 -10.98 -7.58
CA ALA A 96 1.55 -11.26 -8.61
C ALA A 96 2.41 -12.49 -8.27
N LEU A 97 2.66 -12.74 -6.97
CA LEU A 97 3.56 -13.81 -6.51
C LEU A 97 2.84 -15.14 -6.27
N LEU A 98 1.61 -15.09 -5.75
CA LEU A 98 0.81 -16.25 -5.33
C LEU A 98 -0.40 -16.48 -6.25
N GLY A 99 -0.67 -15.55 -7.18
CA GLY A 99 -1.81 -15.60 -8.08
C GLY A 99 -3.13 -15.19 -7.42
N PRO A 100 -4.25 -15.21 -8.18
CA PRO A 100 -5.56 -14.77 -7.70
C PRO A 100 -6.07 -15.53 -6.47
N THR A 101 -5.77 -16.83 -6.38
CA THR A 101 -6.15 -17.68 -5.23
C THR A 101 -5.34 -17.38 -3.97
N GLY A 102 -4.17 -16.74 -4.12
CA GLY A 102 -3.31 -16.34 -3.02
C GLY A 102 -3.49 -14.88 -2.59
N HIS A 103 -4.39 -14.13 -3.21
CA HIS A 103 -4.62 -12.73 -2.88
C HIS A 103 -5.37 -12.57 -1.54
N GLY A 104 -5.02 -11.51 -0.80
CA GLY A 104 -5.45 -11.30 0.58
C GLY A 104 -4.60 -12.07 1.59
N ASN A 105 -3.39 -12.49 1.23
CA ASN A 105 -2.57 -13.31 2.12
C ASN A 105 -2.23 -12.55 3.42
N ALA A 106 -2.54 -13.12 4.59
CA ALA A 106 -2.32 -12.47 5.88
C ALA A 106 -0.86 -12.05 6.12
N LEU A 107 0.14 -12.74 5.54
CA LEU A 107 1.55 -12.36 5.69
C LEU A 107 1.86 -11.07 4.93
N PHE A 108 1.30 -10.89 3.73
CA PHE A 108 1.46 -9.67 2.94
C PHE A 108 0.61 -8.53 3.53
N PHE A 109 -0.60 -8.84 4.00
CA PHE A 109 -1.48 -7.93 4.74
C PHE A 109 -1.10 -7.84 6.23
N SER A 110 0.20 -7.65 6.50
CA SER A 110 0.72 -7.48 7.85
C SER A 110 1.94 -6.56 7.90
N ALA A 111 2.39 -6.25 9.11
CA ALA A 111 3.62 -5.52 9.36
C ALA A 111 4.89 -6.38 9.18
N LEU A 112 4.77 -7.68 8.86
CA LEU A 112 5.93 -8.58 8.76
C LEU A 112 6.91 -8.16 7.67
N VAL A 113 6.41 -7.75 6.50
CA VAL A 113 7.30 -7.33 5.40
C VAL A 113 8.04 -6.05 5.74
N PRO A 114 7.38 -4.96 6.20
CA PRO A 114 8.08 -3.77 6.70
C PRO A 114 9.04 -4.07 7.85
N LEU A 115 8.65 -4.93 8.80
CA LEU A 115 9.50 -5.33 9.91
C LEU A 115 10.76 -6.03 9.44
N GLY A 116 10.64 -7.02 8.55
CA GLY A 116 11.77 -7.76 7.98
C GLY A 116 12.70 -6.85 7.18
N LEU A 117 12.15 -6.01 6.29
CA LEU A 117 12.95 -5.06 5.51
C LEU A 117 13.66 -4.04 6.40
N LEU A 118 12.98 -3.55 7.44
CA LEU A 118 13.60 -2.64 8.40
C LEU A 118 14.69 -3.37 9.20
N ALA A 119 14.45 -4.57 9.71
CA ALA A 119 15.44 -5.34 10.45
C ALA A 119 16.73 -5.57 9.63
N LEU A 120 16.59 -5.91 8.35
CA LEU A 120 17.72 -6.12 7.43
C LEU A 120 18.43 -4.81 7.04
N GLY A 121 17.67 -3.72 6.85
CA GLY A 121 18.19 -2.46 6.32
C GLY A 121 18.54 -1.40 7.37
N TYR A 122 18.16 -1.59 8.65
CA TYR A 122 18.28 -0.57 9.69
C TYR A 122 19.73 -0.12 9.94
N GLY A 123 20.69 -1.03 9.77
CA GLY A 123 22.12 -0.74 9.89
C GLY A 123 22.67 0.18 8.81
N VAL A 124 21.95 0.39 7.70
CA VAL A 124 22.38 1.21 6.56
C VAL A 124 21.67 2.57 6.62
N PRO A 125 22.36 3.68 6.98
CA PRO A 125 21.72 4.98 7.18
C PRO A 125 20.93 5.50 5.98
N LYS A 126 21.40 5.17 4.76
CA LYS A 126 20.75 5.54 3.49
C LYS A 126 19.41 4.85 3.28
N LEU A 127 19.19 3.67 3.86
CA LEU A 127 17.95 2.89 3.71
C LEU A 127 16.88 3.27 4.73
N ARG A 128 17.24 3.91 5.83
CA ARG A 128 16.29 4.26 6.90
C ARG A 128 15.14 5.15 6.42
N ALA A 129 15.42 6.15 5.58
CA ALA A 129 14.39 7.02 5.02
C ALA A 129 13.42 6.27 4.06
N PRO A 130 13.88 5.57 3.01
CA PRO A 130 12.95 4.81 2.16
C PRO A 130 12.21 3.69 2.91
N LEU A 131 12.85 3.02 3.87
CA LEU A 131 12.19 1.98 4.67
C LEU A 131 11.13 2.55 5.61
N ALA A 132 11.37 3.72 6.21
CA ALA A 132 10.36 4.44 6.97
C ALA A 132 9.16 4.83 6.08
N GLY A 133 9.44 5.34 4.88
CA GLY A 133 8.41 5.64 3.90
C GLY A 133 7.60 4.40 3.50
N LEU A 134 8.28 3.28 3.23
CA LEU A 134 7.65 2.01 2.88
C LEU A 134 6.75 1.49 4.00
N ALA A 135 7.21 1.53 5.25
CA ALA A 135 6.39 1.14 6.39
C ALA A 135 5.13 2.03 6.50
N ILE A 136 5.24 3.34 6.27
CA ILE A 136 4.08 4.24 6.27
C ILE A 136 3.15 3.96 5.09
N GLY A 137 3.69 3.69 3.91
CA GLY A 137 2.90 3.31 2.75
C GLY A 137 2.10 2.04 3.01
N VAL A 138 2.73 1.01 3.55
CA VAL A 138 2.05 -0.23 3.95
C VAL A 138 1.00 0.06 5.03
N ALA A 139 1.29 0.92 6.01
CA ALA A 139 0.29 1.31 7.01
C ALA A 139 -0.96 1.94 6.37
N ALA A 140 -0.78 2.84 5.40
CA ALA A 140 -1.89 3.46 4.68
C ALA A 140 -2.67 2.46 3.84
N HIS A 141 -2.00 1.52 3.16
CA HIS A 141 -2.66 0.45 2.42
C HIS A 141 -3.53 -0.41 3.35
N LEU A 142 -2.98 -0.87 4.48
CA LEU A 142 -3.71 -1.68 5.45
C LEU A 142 -4.86 -0.90 6.09
N ALA A 143 -4.65 0.36 6.45
CA ALA A 143 -5.70 1.23 7.00
C ALA A 143 -6.83 1.47 6.00
N PHE A 144 -6.51 1.64 4.71
CA PHE A 144 -7.51 1.73 3.65
C PHE A 144 -8.36 0.47 3.58
N PHE A 145 -7.74 -0.72 3.53
CA PHE A 145 -8.47 -1.99 3.47
C PHE A 145 -9.23 -2.32 4.76
N ALA A 146 -8.80 -1.79 5.91
CA ALA A 146 -9.55 -1.91 7.17
C ALA A 146 -10.90 -1.15 7.14
N VAL A 147 -10.99 -0.08 6.34
CA VAL A 147 -12.20 0.76 6.22
C VAL A 147 -13.00 0.42 4.98
N VAL A 148 -12.32 0.11 3.88
CA VAL A 148 -12.90 -0.23 2.58
C VAL A 148 -12.50 -1.67 2.24
N PRO A 149 -13.24 -2.67 2.74
CA PRO A 149 -12.89 -4.08 2.56
C PRO A 149 -13.12 -4.50 1.10
N MET A 150 -12.10 -4.31 0.26
CA MET A 150 -12.13 -4.74 -1.15
C MET A 150 -11.64 -6.18 -1.33
N THR A 151 -10.97 -6.74 -0.33
CA THR A 151 -10.49 -8.14 -0.31
C THR A 151 -10.65 -8.70 1.09
N SER A 152 -10.84 -10.01 1.18
CA SER A 152 -10.86 -10.75 2.44
C SER A 152 -9.46 -11.19 2.83
N VAL A 153 -9.09 -11.03 4.10
CA VAL A 153 -7.78 -11.48 4.60
C VAL A 153 -7.81 -12.99 4.82
N GLN A 154 -7.02 -13.73 4.05
CA GLN A 154 -6.89 -15.18 4.16
C GLN A 154 -6.46 -15.58 5.58
N TYR A 155 -6.97 -16.70 6.07
CA TYR A 155 -6.71 -17.24 7.42
C TYR A 155 -7.23 -16.38 8.57
N MET A 156 -7.89 -15.26 8.31
CA MET A 156 -8.54 -14.44 9.32
C MET A 156 -10.05 -14.69 9.31
N PRO A 157 -10.70 -14.90 10.47
CA PRO A 157 -12.15 -14.97 10.52
C PRO A 157 -12.77 -13.61 10.15
N SER A 158 -13.74 -13.59 9.23
CA SER A 158 -14.46 -12.37 8.85
C SER A 158 -15.48 -11.91 9.90
N ALA A 159 -15.78 -12.76 10.87
CA ALA A 159 -16.72 -12.48 11.95
C ALA A 159 -16.22 -11.36 12.88
N PHE A 160 -17.15 -10.57 13.40
CA PHE A 160 -16.91 -9.55 14.44
C PHE A 160 -15.87 -8.46 14.07
N GLY A 161 -15.60 -8.27 12.77
CA GLY A 161 -14.64 -7.24 12.32
C GLY A 161 -13.18 -7.56 12.62
N LEU A 162 -12.84 -8.83 12.88
CA LEU A 162 -11.47 -9.26 13.18
C LEU A 162 -10.48 -8.95 12.06
N GLU A 163 -10.90 -9.02 10.80
CA GLU A 163 -10.08 -8.59 9.66
C GLU A 163 -9.69 -7.11 9.73
N ALA A 164 -10.67 -6.23 9.98
CA ALA A 164 -10.41 -4.80 10.10
C ALA A 164 -9.50 -4.50 11.31
N MET A 165 -9.70 -5.20 12.43
CA MET A 165 -8.85 -5.09 13.62
C MET A 165 -7.41 -5.56 13.34
N TRP A 166 -7.24 -6.68 12.63
CA TRP A 166 -5.94 -7.18 12.21
C TRP A 166 -5.20 -6.16 11.34
N LEU A 167 -5.87 -5.63 10.33
CA LEU A 167 -5.30 -4.64 9.42
C LEU A 167 -4.95 -3.33 10.15
N ALA A 168 -5.84 -2.85 11.03
CA ALA A 168 -5.62 -1.65 11.83
C ALA A 168 -4.44 -1.83 12.80
N LEU A 169 -4.35 -2.97 13.49
CA LEU A 169 -3.23 -3.28 14.38
C LEU A 169 -1.90 -3.29 13.61
N ASN A 170 -1.86 -3.97 12.46
CA ASN A 170 -0.66 -4.01 11.63
C ASN A 170 -0.30 -2.62 11.05
N ALA A 171 -1.30 -1.80 10.70
CA ALA A 171 -1.06 -0.42 10.30
C ALA A 171 -0.41 0.40 11.42
N VAL A 172 -0.88 0.27 12.66
CA VAL A 172 -0.28 0.93 13.84
C VAL A 172 1.15 0.45 14.08
N ILE A 173 1.41 -0.87 13.97
CA ILE A 173 2.76 -1.43 14.09
C ILE A 173 3.68 -0.83 13.00
N CYS A 174 3.22 -0.75 11.76
CA CYS A 174 3.98 -0.13 10.67
C CYS A 174 4.32 1.35 10.93
N LEU A 175 3.38 2.14 11.44
CA LEU A 175 3.64 3.54 11.84
C LEU A 175 4.66 3.62 12.97
N PHE A 176 4.60 2.69 13.93
CA PHE A 176 5.58 2.59 15.00
C PHE A 176 6.98 2.26 14.46
N LEU A 177 7.10 1.28 13.55
CA LEU A 177 8.35 0.93 12.89
C LEU A 177 8.94 2.10 12.11
N ALA A 178 8.12 2.84 11.36
CA ALA A 178 8.55 4.02 10.65
C ALA A 178 9.08 5.10 11.59
N ARG A 179 8.41 5.30 12.74
CA ARG A 179 8.86 6.24 13.76
C ARG A 179 10.22 5.84 14.34
N LEU A 180 10.42 4.57 14.67
CA LEU A 180 11.72 4.05 15.13
C LEU A 180 12.81 4.25 14.07
N ALA A 181 12.50 3.97 12.80
CA ALA A 181 13.42 4.15 11.68
C ALA A 181 13.92 5.60 11.56
N LEU A 182 13.09 6.60 11.90
CA LEU A 182 13.40 8.02 11.83
C LEU A 182 14.03 8.61 13.10
N GLN A 183 14.00 7.92 14.23
CA GLN A 183 14.53 8.43 15.49
C GLN A 183 16.05 8.62 15.45
N ARG A 184 16.52 9.71 16.05
CA ARG A 184 17.94 9.96 16.31
C ARG A 184 18.39 9.01 17.43
N ARG A 185 19.51 8.32 17.22
CA ARG A 185 20.19 7.59 18.31
C ARG A 185 20.79 8.58 19.29
#